data_AF-A0A7S1WXN2-F1
#
_entry.id   AF-A0A7S1WXN2-F1
#
_cell.length_a   1.000
_cell.length_b   1.000
_cell.length_c   1.000
_cell.angle_alpha   90.00
_cell.angle_beta   90.00
_cell.angle_gamma   90.00
#
_symmetry.space_group_name_H-M   'P 1'
#
loop_
_entity.id
_entity.type
_entity.pdbx_description
1 polymer ?
#
loop_
_entity_poly.entity_id
_entity_poly.type
_entity_poly.pdbx_seq_one_letter_code
_entity_poly.pdbx_strand_id
1 'polypeptide(L)'
;SKYGAGLPNCHLRSLNPHLDISGWPACMISECADYNQQSGLVGVSSFGVSGTNSHAEVWSYCRHGPNAAGRRRLRMDKIKQITLTCPVTLGPIDYLTGEPARDDGMKYTADCLRDELMPYDISTLAYEGGFRYRREALDDDDMPVNPDGVKL
;
A
#
# COMPACT_ATOMS: atom_id res chain seq x y z
N SER A 1 -17.08 -0.73 -11.45
CA SER A 1 -17.76 -1.88 -12.09
C SER A 1 -17.75 -3.07 -11.14
N LYS A 2 -18.88 -3.77 -10.95
CA LYS A 2 -18.98 -4.95 -10.05
C LYS A 2 -17.96 -6.04 -10.39
N TYR A 3 -17.63 -6.21 -11.66
CA TYR A 3 -16.75 -7.26 -12.17
C TYR A 3 -15.37 -6.77 -12.61
N GLY A 4 -15.08 -5.47 -12.50
CA GLY A 4 -13.80 -4.91 -12.95
C GLY A 4 -13.55 -4.95 -14.45
N ALA A 5 -14.61 -5.11 -15.25
CA ALA A 5 -14.52 -5.16 -16.70
C ALA A 5 -15.42 -4.10 -17.35
N GLY A 6 -14.98 -3.62 -18.52
CA GLY A 6 -15.75 -2.82 -19.47
C GLY A 6 -16.37 -3.72 -20.54
N LEU A 7 -17.66 -3.55 -20.80
CA LEU A 7 -18.41 -4.33 -21.78
C LEU A 7 -18.30 -3.69 -23.18
N PRO A 8 -18.37 -4.50 -24.25
CA PRO A 8 -18.24 -3.98 -25.61
C PRO A 8 -19.37 -3.02 -25.98
N ASN A 9 -19.03 -1.99 -26.76
CA ASN A 9 -20.02 -1.14 -27.39
C ASN A 9 -20.53 -1.78 -28.68
N CYS A 10 -21.85 -1.74 -28.88
CA CYS A 10 -22.47 -2.19 -30.12
C CYS A 10 -22.11 -1.27 -31.29
N HIS A 11 -22.16 -1.82 -32.51
CA HIS A 11 -21.97 -1.08 -33.76
C HIS A 11 -20.62 -0.35 -33.91
N LEU A 12 -19.60 -0.75 -33.14
CA LEU A 12 -18.26 -0.16 -33.15
C LEU A 12 -17.26 -0.93 -34.04
N ARG A 13 -17.71 -1.47 -35.18
CA ARG A 13 -16.81 -2.20 -36.10
C ARG A 13 -15.80 -1.29 -36.80
N SER A 14 -16.20 -0.06 -37.09
CA SER A 14 -15.38 0.99 -37.68
C SER A 14 -15.71 2.30 -36.98
N LEU A 15 -14.69 3.09 -36.64
CA LEU A 15 -14.87 4.41 -36.04
C LEU A 15 -15.49 5.38 -37.05
N ASN A 16 -16.12 6.44 -36.54
CA ASN A 16 -16.59 7.53 -37.38
C ASN A 16 -15.40 8.21 -38.06
N PRO A 17 -15.34 8.29 -39.40
CA PRO A 17 -14.21 8.88 -40.12
C PRO A 17 -14.01 10.38 -39.85
N HIS A 18 -15.03 11.07 -39.33
CA HIS A 18 -14.95 12.46 -38.92
C HIS A 18 -14.50 12.64 -37.47
N LEU A 19 -14.32 11.55 -36.73
CA LEU A 19 -13.82 11.57 -35.36
C LEU A 19 -12.36 11.11 -35.35
N ASP A 20 -11.45 12.07 -35.30
CA ASP A 20 -10.04 11.77 -35.02
C ASP A 20 -9.86 11.54 -33.51
N ILE A 21 -9.42 10.33 -33.16
CA ILE A 21 -9.09 9.96 -31.78
C ILE A 21 -7.58 9.93 -31.55
N SER A 22 -6.77 10.29 -32.55
CA SER A 22 -5.32 10.35 -32.43
C SER A 22 -4.93 11.34 -31.31
N GLY A 23 -4.08 10.90 -30.39
CA GLY A 23 -3.67 11.70 -29.24
C GLY A 23 -4.69 11.81 -28.09
N TRP A 24 -5.90 11.26 -28.24
CA TRP A 24 -6.85 11.18 -27.12
C TRP A 24 -6.53 9.96 -26.25
N PRO A 25 -6.30 10.11 -24.93
CA PRO A 25 -5.93 9.00 -24.04
C PRO A 25 -7.14 8.14 -23.67
N ALA A 26 -7.87 7.65 -24.66
CA ALA A 26 -9.00 6.74 -24.48
C ALA A 26 -9.03 5.66 -25.56
N CYS A 27 -9.51 4.48 -25.20
CA CYS A 27 -9.71 3.37 -26.10
C CYS A 27 -11.21 3.10 -26.26
N MET A 28 -11.68 3.01 -27.50
CA MET A 28 -13.07 2.67 -27.81
C MET A 28 -13.23 1.13 -27.73
N ILE A 29 -13.89 0.64 -26.69
CA ILE A 29 -13.98 -0.80 -26.42
C ILE A 29 -15.00 -1.51 -27.35
N SER A 30 -14.50 -2.38 -28.23
CA SER A 30 -15.28 -3.24 -29.14
C SER A 30 -15.43 -4.68 -28.63
N GLU A 31 -14.62 -5.07 -27.65
CA GLU A 31 -14.67 -6.35 -26.95
C GLU A 31 -14.67 -6.14 -25.42
N CYS A 32 -14.90 -7.20 -24.66
CA CYS A 32 -14.84 -7.12 -23.19
C CYS A 32 -13.39 -6.86 -22.77
N ALA A 33 -13.16 -5.78 -22.03
CA ALA A 33 -11.83 -5.36 -21.59
C ALA A 33 -11.74 -5.40 -20.05
N ASP A 34 -10.73 -6.09 -19.52
CA ASP A 34 -10.44 -6.09 -18.09
C ASP A 34 -9.74 -4.79 -17.68
N TYR A 35 -10.16 -4.18 -16.59
CA TYR A 35 -9.49 -3.01 -16.02
C TYR A 35 -8.16 -3.39 -15.35
N ASN A 36 -7.95 -4.67 -15.05
CA ASN A 36 -6.77 -5.18 -14.34
C ASN A 36 -6.50 -4.43 -13.01
N GLN A 37 -7.57 -3.99 -12.36
CA GLN A 37 -7.54 -3.23 -11.12
C GLN A 37 -8.65 -3.70 -10.19
N GLN A 38 -8.42 -3.61 -8.88
CA GLN A 38 -9.40 -4.00 -7.86
C GLN A 38 -10.46 -2.92 -7.60
N SER A 39 -10.20 -1.70 -8.04
CA SER A 39 -11.13 -0.58 -7.99
C SER A 39 -10.91 0.33 -9.19
N GLY A 40 -11.86 1.21 -9.45
CA GLY A 40 -11.75 2.17 -10.55
C GLY A 40 -12.71 3.33 -10.38
N LEU A 41 -12.34 4.44 -11.03
CA LEU A 41 -13.17 5.62 -11.21
C LEU A 41 -13.72 5.61 -12.64
N VAL A 42 -15.02 5.83 -12.79
CA VAL A 42 -15.69 5.85 -14.10
C VAL A 42 -16.50 7.14 -14.23
N GLY A 43 -16.29 7.87 -15.33
CA GLY A 43 -17.10 9.03 -15.70
C GLY A 43 -18.30 8.64 -16.55
N VAL A 44 -19.45 9.25 -16.30
CA VAL A 44 -20.67 9.13 -17.11
C VAL A 44 -21.14 10.52 -17.48
N SER A 45 -21.26 10.80 -18.77
CA SER A 45 -21.76 12.07 -19.30
C SER A 45 -23.14 11.88 -19.92
N SER A 46 -24.04 12.84 -19.71
CA SER A 46 -25.35 12.91 -20.34
C SER A 46 -25.64 14.32 -20.85
N PHE A 47 -26.01 14.42 -22.12
CA PHE A 47 -26.28 15.69 -22.81
C PHE A 47 -27.73 15.70 -23.30
N GLY A 48 -28.56 16.56 -22.71
CA GLY A 48 -29.96 16.71 -23.10
C GLY A 48 -30.11 17.62 -24.31
N VAL A 49 -31.03 17.27 -25.23
CA VAL A 49 -31.30 18.08 -26.43
C VAL A 49 -31.76 19.51 -26.09
N SER A 50 -32.41 19.72 -24.94
CA SER A 50 -32.79 21.04 -24.43
C SER A 50 -31.61 21.91 -23.99
N GLY A 51 -30.39 21.38 -23.97
CA GLY A 51 -29.17 22.05 -23.50
C GLY A 51 -28.83 21.78 -22.03
N THR A 52 -29.64 21.01 -21.30
CA THR A 52 -29.32 20.60 -19.93
C THR A 52 -28.36 19.42 -19.92
N ASN A 53 -27.18 19.62 -19.35
CA ASN A 53 -26.10 18.64 -19.33
C ASN A 53 -25.77 18.21 -17.90
N SER A 54 -25.29 16.97 -17.74
CA SER A 54 -24.81 16.46 -16.47
C SER A 54 -23.63 15.51 -16.66
N HIS A 55 -22.73 15.48 -15.69
CA HIS A 55 -21.60 14.56 -15.62
C HIS A 55 -21.49 14.00 -14.20
N ALA A 56 -21.18 12.71 -14.09
CA ALA A 56 -20.98 12.05 -12.81
C ALA A 56 -19.71 11.20 -12.85
N GLU A 57 -18.90 11.33 -11.80
CA GLU A 57 -17.77 10.45 -11.55
C GLU A 57 -18.16 9.43 -10.47
N VAL A 58 -17.91 8.15 -10.73
CA VAL A 58 -18.32 7.06 -9.86
C VAL A 58 -17.13 6.20 -9.53
N TRP A 59 -16.76 6.21 -8.25
CA TRP A 59 -15.77 5.27 -7.72
C TRP A 59 -16.44 3.98 -7.27
N SER A 60 -15.80 2.85 -7.54
CA SER A 60 -16.28 1.54 -7.08
C SER A 60 -15.15 0.52 -7.03
N TYR A 61 -15.32 -0.52 -6.23
CA TYR A 61 -14.42 -1.66 -6.17
C TYR A 61 -15.06 -2.91 -6.79
N CYS A 62 -14.20 -3.78 -7.33
CA CYS A 62 -14.58 -5.05 -7.93
C CYS A 62 -15.04 -6.00 -6.84
N ARG A 63 -16.29 -6.48 -6.92
CA ARG A 63 -16.86 -7.42 -5.94
C ARG A 63 -16.71 -8.88 -6.37
N HIS A 64 -16.62 -9.13 -7.67
CA HIS A 64 -16.56 -10.47 -8.23
C HIS A 64 -15.52 -10.54 -9.34
N GLY A 65 -15.13 -11.77 -9.69
CA GLY A 65 -14.14 -12.02 -10.74
C GLY A 65 -12.69 -12.11 -10.21
N PRO A 66 -11.70 -12.21 -11.11
CA PRO A 66 -10.29 -12.33 -10.76
C PRO A 66 -9.80 -11.14 -9.93
N ASN A 67 -10.26 -9.93 -10.26
CA ASN A 67 -9.85 -8.68 -9.62
C ASN A 67 -10.69 -8.29 -8.40
N ALA A 68 -11.46 -9.22 -7.82
CA ALA A 68 -12.28 -8.92 -6.65
C ALA A 68 -11.42 -8.33 -5.50
N ALA A 69 -11.79 -7.15 -5.03
CA ALA A 69 -11.16 -6.47 -3.91
C ALA A 69 -11.36 -7.29 -2.63
N GLY A 70 -10.34 -7.32 -1.77
CA GLY A 70 -10.38 -8.05 -0.50
C GLY A 70 -10.34 -9.58 -0.61
N ARG A 71 -10.23 -10.16 -1.83
CA ARG A 71 -10.15 -11.62 -2.02
C ARG A 71 -8.92 -12.23 -1.35
N ARG A 72 -7.80 -11.50 -1.34
CA ARG A 72 -6.65 -11.77 -0.48
C ARG A 72 -6.80 -10.96 0.81
N ARG A 73 -7.40 -11.57 1.83
CA ARG A 73 -7.31 -11.02 3.19
C ARG A 73 -5.82 -11.00 3.56
N LEU A 74 -5.26 -9.81 3.78
CA LEU A 74 -3.91 -9.66 4.29
C LEU A 74 -3.83 -10.47 5.60
N ARG A 75 -3.01 -11.52 5.57
CA ARG A 75 -2.75 -12.37 6.75
C ARG A 75 -1.84 -11.57 7.66
N MET A 76 -2.44 -10.86 8.62
CA MET A 76 -1.69 -10.03 9.59
C MET A 76 -0.67 -10.86 10.37
N ASP A 77 -0.97 -12.14 10.58
CA ASP A 77 -0.10 -13.18 11.14
C ASP A 77 1.17 -13.47 10.31
N LYS A 78 1.16 -13.17 9.01
CA LYS A 78 2.29 -13.39 8.10
C LYS A 78 3.01 -12.11 7.70
N ILE A 79 2.60 -10.97 8.25
CA ILE A 79 3.27 -9.70 7.97
C ILE A 79 4.60 -9.73 8.72
N LYS A 80 5.68 -9.61 7.95
CA LYS A 80 7.02 -9.43 8.50
C LYS A 80 7.13 -8.10 9.23
N GLN A 81 8.08 -8.02 10.14
CA GLN A 81 8.46 -6.78 10.79
C GLN A 81 8.72 -5.68 9.76
N ILE A 82 8.26 -4.46 10.05
CA ILE A 82 8.53 -3.27 9.22
C ILE A 82 9.82 -2.67 9.74
N THR A 83 10.88 -2.74 8.94
CA THR A 83 12.21 -2.31 9.36
C THR A 83 12.66 -1.07 8.60
N LEU A 84 13.36 -0.17 9.28
CA LEU A 84 14.14 0.93 8.70
C LEU A 84 15.63 0.61 8.81
N THR A 85 16.47 1.24 8.01
CA THR A 85 17.93 1.14 8.18
C THR A 85 18.40 2.26 9.09
N CYS A 86 19.06 1.91 10.19
CA CYS A 86 19.64 2.91 11.08
C CYS A 86 20.78 3.66 10.36
N PRO A 87 20.87 5.00 10.43
CA PRO A 87 21.92 5.76 9.76
C PRO A 87 23.29 5.65 10.45
N VAL A 88 23.32 5.31 11.75
CA VAL A 88 24.56 5.18 12.53
C VAL A 88 25.11 3.76 12.44
N THR A 89 24.26 2.78 12.72
CA THR A 89 24.69 1.38 12.68
C THR A 89 24.58 0.78 11.28
N LEU A 90 23.81 1.34 10.34
CA LEU A 90 23.54 0.70 9.04
C LEU A 90 22.83 -0.67 9.14
N GLY A 91 22.41 -1.06 10.35
CA GLY A 91 21.64 -2.27 10.60
C GLY A 91 20.13 -2.05 10.46
N PRO A 92 19.34 -3.09 10.18
CA PRO A 92 17.89 -3.01 10.18
C PRO A 92 17.37 -2.85 11.62
N ILE A 93 16.47 -1.89 11.82
CA ILE A 93 15.81 -1.61 13.10
C ILE A 93 14.29 -1.58 12.93
N ASP A 94 13.54 -1.89 13.98
CA ASP A 94 12.10 -1.73 14.02
C ASP A 94 11.70 -0.27 13.88
N TYR A 95 10.71 0.03 13.06
CA TYR A 95 10.28 1.43 12.85
C TYR A 95 9.53 2.05 14.04
N LEU A 96 9.00 1.25 14.97
CA LEU A 96 8.22 1.73 16.13
C LEU A 96 9.04 1.77 17.40
N THR A 97 9.96 0.83 17.60
CA THR A 97 10.78 0.77 18.82
C THR A 97 12.22 1.26 18.60
N GLY A 98 12.70 1.25 17.36
CA GLY A 98 14.10 1.51 16.99
C GLY A 98 15.07 0.44 17.50
N GLU A 99 14.57 -0.68 18.03
CA GLU A 99 15.40 -1.83 18.40
C GLU A 99 15.87 -2.55 17.12
N PRO A 100 17.04 -3.22 17.15
CA PRO A 100 17.46 -4.05 16.02
C PRO A 100 16.35 -5.03 15.57
N ALA A 101 16.27 -5.27 14.27
CA ALA A 101 15.29 -6.20 13.72
C ALA A 101 15.51 -7.61 14.29
N ARG A 102 14.42 -8.33 14.56
CA ARG A 102 14.50 -9.70 15.07
C ARG A 102 15.00 -10.66 14.00
N ASP A 103 15.77 -11.67 14.38
CA ASP A 103 16.25 -12.73 13.48
C ASP A 103 15.10 -13.54 12.86
N ASP A 104 13.99 -13.69 13.59
CA ASP A 104 12.78 -14.36 13.10
C ASP A 104 12.01 -13.54 12.04
N GLY A 105 12.28 -12.24 11.95
CA GLY A 105 11.58 -11.27 11.09
C GLY A 105 10.09 -11.15 11.37
N MET A 106 9.60 -11.68 12.49
CA MET A 106 8.19 -11.69 12.84
C MET A 106 7.78 -10.36 13.45
N LYS A 107 6.62 -9.87 13.02
CA LYS A 107 6.05 -8.66 13.61
C LYS A 107 5.64 -8.93 15.05
N TYR A 108 6.07 -8.06 15.96
CA TYR A 108 5.63 -8.03 17.34
C TYR A 108 4.85 -6.75 17.64
N THR A 109 4.23 -6.69 18.82
CA THR A 109 3.57 -5.47 19.29
C THR A 109 4.59 -4.65 20.06
N ALA A 110 4.80 -3.40 19.64
CA ALA A 110 5.68 -2.49 20.35
C ALA A 110 5.31 -2.40 21.84
N ASP A 111 6.31 -2.59 22.68
CA ASP A 111 6.19 -2.75 24.14
C ASP A 111 7.07 -1.76 24.91
N CYS A 112 7.92 -1.00 24.23
CA CYS A 112 8.78 0.03 24.79
C CYS A 112 8.50 1.43 24.20
N LEU A 113 8.80 2.45 24.99
CA LEU A 113 8.75 3.86 24.63
C LEU A 113 10.06 4.52 25.03
N ARG A 114 10.72 5.17 24.08
CA ARG A 114 11.97 5.92 24.32
C ARG A 114 11.74 7.18 25.12
N ASP A 115 12.83 7.76 25.64
CA ASP A 115 12.79 9.08 26.27
C ASP A 115 12.25 10.16 25.32
N GLU A 116 11.78 11.26 25.92
CA GLU A 116 11.18 12.36 25.16
C GLU A 116 12.15 12.95 24.13
N LEU A 117 11.62 13.23 22.94
CA LEU A 117 12.34 13.80 21.79
C LEU A 117 13.44 12.90 21.20
N MET A 118 13.51 11.63 21.61
CA MET A 118 14.53 10.73 21.11
C MET A 118 14.13 10.09 19.77
N PRO A 119 15.08 9.97 18.82
CA PRO A 119 14.82 9.42 17.50
C PRO A 119 14.54 7.91 17.53
N TYR A 120 13.55 7.48 16.76
CA TYR A 120 13.23 6.06 16.51
C TYR A 120 13.89 5.51 15.25
N ASP A 121 14.48 6.39 14.43
CA ASP A 121 15.30 6.05 13.27
C ASP A 121 16.75 5.73 13.65
N ILE A 122 17.12 5.81 14.94
CA ILE A 122 18.44 5.42 15.46
C ILE A 122 18.32 4.18 16.35
N SER A 123 19.19 3.21 16.12
CA SER A 123 19.24 1.95 16.87
C SER A 123 19.38 2.18 18.36
N THR A 124 18.69 1.38 19.18
CA THR A 124 18.86 1.36 20.65
C THR A 124 20.32 1.15 21.07
N LEU A 125 21.11 0.44 20.26
CA LEU A 125 22.53 0.17 20.58
C LEU A 125 23.45 1.37 20.30
N ALA A 126 23.01 2.30 19.46
CA ALA A 126 23.71 3.55 19.17
C ALA A 126 23.10 4.75 19.91
N TYR A 127 22.23 4.45 20.88
CA TYR A 127 21.43 5.41 21.61
C TYR A 127 21.93 5.47 23.06
N GLU A 128 22.30 6.66 23.53
CA GLU A 128 22.78 6.89 24.89
C GLU A 128 21.65 7.13 25.92
N GLY A 129 20.42 7.40 25.46
CA GLY A 129 19.29 7.68 26.34
C GLY A 129 18.61 6.42 26.90
N GLY A 130 17.61 6.62 27.76
CA GLY A 130 16.88 5.53 28.40
C GLY A 130 15.53 5.19 27.75
N PHE A 131 14.83 4.25 28.37
CA PHE A 131 13.42 3.99 28.05
C PHE A 131 12.54 4.62 29.12
N ARG A 132 11.58 5.44 28.69
CA ARG A 132 10.55 5.99 29.57
C ARG A 132 9.60 4.90 30.05
N TYR A 133 9.32 3.92 29.20
CA TYR A 133 8.43 2.80 29.53
C TYR A 133 8.86 1.55 28.78
N ARG A 134 8.80 0.41 29.47
CA ARG A 134 8.86 -0.92 28.84
C ARG A 134 7.91 -1.84 29.59
N ARG A 135 7.08 -2.59 28.85
CA ARG A 135 6.05 -3.45 29.44
C ARG A 135 6.64 -4.70 30.11
N GLU A 136 7.59 -5.36 29.45
CA GLU A 136 8.27 -6.56 29.94
C GLU A 136 9.77 -6.31 30.02
N ALA A 137 10.46 -6.76 31.06
CA ALA A 137 11.92 -6.68 31.08
C ALA A 137 12.48 -7.60 29.99
N LEU A 138 13.53 -7.16 29.28
CA LEU A 138 14.25 -8.06 28.38
C LEU A 138 15.01 -9.06 29.24
N ASP A 139 14.85 -10.35 28.95
CA ASP A 139 15.76 -11.37 29.46
C ASP A 139 17.13 -11.22 28.77
N ASP A 140 18.22 -11.59 29.45
CA ASP A 140 19.58 -11.44 28.92
C ASP A 140 19.79 -12.16 27.56
N ASP A 141 19.01 -13.21 27.29
CA ASP A 141 19.01 -13.97 26.03
C ASP A 141 18.19 -13.31 24.90
N ASP A 142 17.25 -12.42 25.23
CA ASP A 142 16.37 -11.73 24.27
C ASP A 142 16.94 -10.35 23.85
N MET A 143 18.14 -9.99 24.32
CA MET A 143 18.79 -8.76 23.90
C MET A 143 19.04 -8.78 22.38
N PRO A 144 18.36 -7.92 21.59
CA PRO A 144 18.53 -7.90 20.15
C PRO A 144 19.95 -7.44 19.82
N VAL A 145 20.71 -8.30 19.17
CA VAL A 145 22.10 -8.04 18.79
C VAL A 145 22.11 -7.48 17.37
N ASN A 146 22.93 -6.45 17.13
CA ASN A 146 23.17 -5.97 15.78
C ASN A 146 23.87 -7.07 14.94
N PRO A 147 23.74 -7.06 13.60
CA PRO A 147 24.54 -7.95 12.76
C PRO A 147 26.03 -7.82 13.06
N ASP A 148 26.75 -8.94 13.01
CA ASP A 148 28.19 -9.00 13.28
C ASP A 148 28.96 -7.96 12.45
N GLY A 149 29.83 -7.19 13.12
CA GLY A 149 30.67 -6.15 12.51
C GLY A 149 30.12 -4.72 12.62
N VAL A 150 28.95 -4.55 13.25
CA VAL A 150 28.32 -3.25 13.42
C VAL A 150 28.23 -2.86 14.89
N LYS A 151 29.29 -2.23 15.38
CA LYS A 151 29.31 -1.49 16.64
C LYS A 151 29.79 -0.06 16.35
N LEU A 152 29.33 0.90 17.16
CA LEU A 152 30.08 2.14 17.37
C LEU A 152 31.47 1.82 17.89
#